data_AF-A0A3B5JZQ2-F1
#
_entry.id   AF-A0A3B5JZQ2-F1
#
_cell.length_a   1.000
_cell.length_b   1.000
_cell.length_c   1.000
_cell.angle_alpha   90.00
_cell.angle_beta   90.00
_cell.angle_gamma   90.00
#
_symmetry.space_group_name_H-M   'P 1'
#
loop_
_entity.id
_entity.type
_entity.pdbx_description
1 polymer ?
#
loop_
_entity_poly.entity_id
_entity_poly.type
_entity_poly.pdbx_seq_one_letter_code
_entity_poly.pdbx_strand_id
1 'polypeptide(L)'
;MYACVPVCVSNCIRTLRICWISVYIVFLSFYSSPVQQPIVFYLNVTYTSERNYSSIITLPTQVLLPRHSSTVTFNVTSHNVGQVTTYLQCNCTELQHLSRIRFMVIHSNVLAVISQIVGWLYFLLWSLSFYPQAWENWRRKSVIGLNFDFLALNLTGFIAYTVFNVSLFWVPFIQEEFLKRNPKGINPVSSNDVFFSLHAVLLCLVYFCQAAIYKRGDQKISWTAVFLLLVGWTFALVTLVLAAAKQITWLDFLYYCSYIKLAVTLIKYVPQAFMNYRRQSTEGWSIGGVLMDFSGGILSILQMFLQSYNNNEWKLVFGDPTKFGLGAFSVIFDILFLTQHYCLYRKTTPYEAFVQDTN
;
A
#
# COMPACT_ATOMS: atom_id res chain seq x y z
N MET A 1 11.90 14.26 25.49
CA MET A 1 12.79 13.36 24.73
C MET A 1 13.38 14.18 23.60
N TYR A 2 14.69 14.44 23.58
CA TYR A 2 15.33 15.18 22.48
C TYR A 2 15.65 14.20 21.36
N ALA A 3 15.13 14.44 20.17
CA ALA A 3 15.42 13.65 18.97
C ALA A 3 16.01 14.56 17.88
N CYS A 4 17.17 14.17 17.36
CA CYS A 4 17.84 14.86 16.26
C CYS A 4 17.37 14.28 14.92
N VAL A 5 16.90 15.13 14.01
CA VAL A 5 16.48 14.69 12.67
C VAL A 5 17.31 15.39 11.59
N PRO A 6 18.12 14.64 10.82
CA PRO A 6 18.92 15.18 9.72
C PRO A 6 18.07 15.51 8.48
N VAL A 7 18.28 16.70 7.91
CA VAL A 7 17.56 17.26 6.75
C VAL A 7 18.58 17.82 5.75
N CYS A 8 18.94 17.08 4.71
CA CYS A 8 19.76 17.63 3.60
C CYS A 8 18.91 18.36 2.56
N VAL A 9 19.15 19.64 2.34
CA VAL A 9 18.43 20.45 1.37
C VAL A 9 18.90 20.06 -0.04
N SER A 10 18.07 19.25 -0.71
CA SER A 10 18.04 18.98 -2.16
C SER A 10 16.61 19.26 -2.62
N ASN A 11 16.36 19.46 -3.92
CA ASN A 11 15.08 19.84 -4.55
C ASN A 11 13.89 18.85 -4.32
N CYS A 12 13.92 18.05 -3.25
CA CYS A 12 12.97 17.00 -2.92
C CYS A 12 12.18 17.34 -1.64
N ILE A 13 10.91 16.94 -1.60
CA ILE A 13 10.02 17.07 -0.44
C ILE A 13 10.63 16.33 0.75
N ARG A 14 10.76 17.00 1.90
CA ARG A 14 11.13 16.33 3.15
C ARG A 14 9.98 16.33 4.14
N THR A 15 9.57 15.13 4.56
CA THR A 15 8.56 14.93 5.59
C THR A 15 9.26 14.54 6.90
N LEU A 16 9.07 15.35 7.93
CA LEU A 16 9.55 15.11 9.29
C LEU A 16 8.40 14.58 10.14
N ARG A 17 8.54 13.37 10.69
CA ARG A 17 7.60 12.82 11.67
C ARG A 17 8.08 13.15 13.08
N ILE A 18 7.20 13.79 13.85
CA ILE A 18 7.45 14.30 15.19
C ILE A 18 6.38 13.73 16.11
N CYS A 19 6.76 13.27 17.31
CA CYS A 19 5.80 12.80 18.30
C CYS A 19 5.14 13.98 19.00
N TRP A 20 3.88 13.85 19.39
CA TRP A 20 3.14 14.81 20.19
C TRP A 20 3.87 15.16 21.51
N ILE A 21 3.76 16.42 21.95
CA ILE A 21 4.36 16.97 23.18
C ILE A 21 5.87 16.66 23.25
N SER A 22 6.60 17.02 22.19
CA SER A 22 8.04 16.76 22.11
C SER A 22 8.81 17.90 21.44
N VAL A 23 10.09 18.03 21.81
CA VAL A 23 11.04 18.99 21.24
C VAL A 23 12.01 18.24 20.34
N TYR A 24 12.07 18.65 19.08
CA TYR A 24 12.93 18.06 18.07
C TYR A 24 13.99 19.06 17.61
N ILE A 25 15.21 18.59 17.40
CA ILE A 25 16.28 19.38 16.80
C ILE A 25 16.35 19.01 15.31
N VAL A 26 16.04 19.97 14.46
CA VAL A 26 16.06 19.81 13.00
C VAL A 26 17.41 20.30 12.49
N PHE A 27 18.12 19.46 11.73
CA PHE A 27 19.40 19.80 11.13
C PHE A 27 19.21 20.05 9.64
N LEU A 28 19.35 21.28 9.16
CA LEU A 28 19.41 21.58 7.73
C LEU A 28 20.87 21.55 7.26
N SER A 29 21.14 20.80 6.19
CA SER A 29 22.46 20.71 5.54
C SER A 29 22.36 21.12 4.08
N PHE A 30 23.19 22.06 3.63
CA PHE A 30 23.21 22.59 2.27
C PHE A 30 24.38 22.00 1.48
N TYR A 31 24.13 21.56 0.24
CA TYR A 31 25.12 20.87 -0.60
C TYR A 31 26.07 21.83 -1.36
N SER A 32 25.81 23.13 -1.28
CA SER A 32 26.60 24.19 -1.93
C SER A 32 27.87 24.51 -1.15
N SER A 33 28.86 25.12 -1.82
CA SER A 33 30.08 25.64 -1.18
C SER A 33 29.74 26.51 0.03
N PRO A 34 30.55 26.45 1.11
CA PRO A 34 30.28 27.17 2.36
C PRO A 34 29.99 28.65 2.08
N VAL A 35 28.86 29.11 2.61
CA VAL A 35 28.33 30.42 2.27
C VAL A 35 29.28 31.52 2.76
N GLN A 36 29.63 32.44 1.87
CA GLN A 36 30.59 33.52 2.15
C GLN A 36 30.01 34.64 3.03
N GLN A 37 28.68 34.73 3.13
CA GLN A 37 27.92 35.68 3.95
C GLN A 37 26.87 34.95 4.79
N PRO A 38 26.48 35.46 5.97
CA PRO A 38 25.41 34.86 6.76
C PRO A 38 24.08 34.95 6.01
N ILE A 39 23.35 33.84 5.94
CA ILE A 39 22.02 33.77 5.32
C ILE A 39 20.96 33.62 6.40
N VAL A 40 19.90 34.42 6.32
CA VAL A 40 18.71 34.28 7.16
C VAL A 40 17.64 33.53 6.37
N PHE A 41 17.16 32.43 6.94
CA PHE A 41 16.03 31.67 6.43
C PHE A 41 14.76 32.00 7.21
N TYR A 42 13.68 32.23 6.48
CA TYR A 42 12.32 32.37 7.01
C TYR A 42 11.53 31.12 6.68
N LEU A 43 10.83 30.59 7.68
CA LEU A 43 9.92 29.44 7.52
C LEU A 43 8.52 29.98 7.23
N ASN A 44 8.17 30.12 5.96
CA ASN A 44 6.84 30.58 5.57
C ASN A 44 5.86 29.40 5.59
N VAL A 45 4.85 29.46 6.46
CA VAL A 45 3.83 28.41 6.59
C VAL A 45 2.80 28.58 5.48
N THR A 46 2.75 27.63 4.55
CA THR A 46 1.78 27.67 3.44
C THR A 46 0.55 26.81 3.68
N TYR A 47 0.65 25.84 4.60
CA TYR A 47 -0.45 24.93 4.88
C TYR A 47 -0.41 24.43 6.33
N THR A 48 -1.57 24.35 6.95
CA THR A 48 -1.78 23.75 8.27
C THR A 48 -3.10 22.96 8.29
N SER A 49 -3.13 21.83 9.00
CA SER A 49 -4.34 21.01 9.13
C SER A 49 -5.39 21.64 10.05
N GLU A 50 -4.96 22.51 10.97
CA GLU A 50 -5.78 23.24 11.94
C GLU A 50 -5.92 24.72 11.57
N ARG A 51 -6.79 25.46 12.26
CA ARG A 51 -6.98 26.90 11.99
C ARG A 51 -5.71 27.74 12.20
N ASN A 52 -4.82 27.32 13.08
CA ASN A 52 -3.59 28.03 13.37
C ASN A 52 -2.43 27.03 13.50
N TYR A 53 -1.32 27.25 12.80
CA TYR A 53 -0.17 26.34 12.85
C TYR A 53 0.51 26.31 14.23
N SER A 54 0.40 27.40 15.00
CA SER A 54 1.00 27.51 16.34
C SER A 54 0.35 26.56 17.35
N SER A 55 -0.87 26.09 17.10
CA SER A 55 -1.50 25.07 17.93
C SER A 55 -0.89 23.69 17.71
N ILE A 56 -0.25 23.45 16.55
CA ILE A 56 0.36 22.16 16.19
C ILE A 56 1.85 22.16 16.51
N ILE A 57 2.59 23.18 16.06
CA ILE A 57 4.04 23.31 16.27
C ILE A 57 4.46 24.77 16.53
N THR A 58 5.51 24.96 17.32
CA THR A 58 6.24 26.23 17.37
C THR A 58 7.50 26.12 16.52
N LEU A 59 7.60 27.02 15.54
CA LEU A 59 8.76 27.18 14.68
C LEU A 59 9.50 28.47 15.04
N PRO A 60 10.83 28.52 14.87
CA PRO A 60 11.57 29.77 14.96
C PRO A 60 11.16 30.71 13.83
N THR A 61 11.04 32.01 14.15
CA THR A 61 10.73 33.06 13.17
C THR A 61 11.84 33.24 12.14
N GLN A 62 13.09 33.04 12.54
CA GLN A 62 14.26 33.13 11.68
C GLN A 62 15.30 32.08 12.06
N VAL A 63 15.94 31.49 11.06
CA VAL A 63 17.02 30.52 11.23
C VAL A 63 18.26 31.09 10.56
N LEU A 64 19.28 31.43 11.36
CA LEU A 64 20.52 32.03 10.88
C LEU A 64 21.51 30.93 10.52
N LEU A 65 21.98 30.91 9.26
CA LEU A 65 23.11 30.11 8.82
C LEU A 65 24.40 30.92 8.99
N PRO A 66 25.31 30.50 9.89
CA PRO A 66 26.59 31.17 10.10
C PRO A 66 27.48 31.21 8.85
N ARG A 67 28.43 32.16 8.85
CA ARG A 67 29.45 32.25 7.80
C ARG A 67 30.31 30.98 7.79
N HIS A 68 30.63 30.47 6.60
CA HIS A 68 31.43 29.27 6.40
C HIS A 68 30.83 27.95 6.94
N SER A 69 29.58 27.93 7.41
CA SER A 69 28.90 26.69 7.77
C SER A 69 28.01 26.21 6.63
N SER A 70 27.95 24.89 6.45
CA SER A 70 27.01 24.22 5.53
C SER A 70 25.78 23.68 6.26
N THR A 71 25.75 23.75 7.59
CA THR A 71 24.67 23.21 8.43
C THR A 71 24.11 24.26 9.38
N VAL A 72 22.80 24.16 9.65
CA VAL A 72 22.11 24.93 10.68
C VAL A 72 21.14 24.04 11.45
N THR A 73 21.04 24.25 12.76
CA THR A 73 20.11 23.54 13.63
C THR A 73 19.07 24.49 14.21
N PHE A 74 17.84 24.01 14.36
CA PHE A 74 16.81 24.73 15.07
C PHE A 74 15.86 23.79 15.81
N ASN A 75 15.27 24.31 16.89
CA ASN A 75 14.33 23.55 17.71
C ASN A 75 12.91 23.72 17.18
N VAL A 76 12.18 22.62 17.10
CA VAL A 76 10.76 22.58 16.79
C VAL A 76 10.05 21.92 17.96
N THR A 77 9.13 22.64 18.58
CA THR A 77 8.27 22.07 19.62
C THR A 77 6.93 21.71 19.03
N SER A 78 6.40 20.56 19.41
CA SER A 78 5.09 20.07 18.96
C SER A 78 4.10 20.08 20.11
N HIS A 79 2.90 20.57 19.84
CA HIS A 79 1.86 20.82 20.83
C HIS A 79 0.62 19.97 20.60
N ASN A 80 0.19 19.81 19.35
CA ASN A 80 -0.96 18.98 18.97
C ASN A 80 -0.66 18.15 17.73
N VAL A 81 -1.39 17.05 17.58
CA VAL A 81 -1.32 16.17 16.40
C VAL A 81 -1.88 16.90 15.18
N GLY A 82 -1.18 16.80 14.06
CA GLY A 82 -1.56 17.51 12.85
C GLY A 82 -0.40 17.73 11.89
N GLN A 83 -0.65 18.51 10.85
CA GLN A 83 0.28 18.72 9.75
C GLN A 83 0.55 20.20 9.53
N VAL A 84 1.81 20.54 9.33
CA VAL A 84 2.24 21.88 8.93
C VAL A 84 3.25 21.77 7.81
N THR A 85 3.02 22.49 6.72
CA THR A 85 3.96 22.57 5.61
C THR A 85 4.52 23.98 5.52
N THR A 86 5.84 24.08 5.49
CA THR A 86 6.55 25.33 5.36
C THR A 86 7.46 25.32 4.14
N TYR A 87 7.64 26.50 3.57
CA TYR A 87 8.66 26.75 2.57
C TYR A 87 9.80 27.54 3.20
N LEU A 88 11.01 27.10 2.94
CA LEU A 88 12.21 27.87 3.27
C LEU A 88 12.34 29.02 2.27
N GLN A 89 12.20 30.24 2.77
CA GLN A 89 12.43 31.46 2.01
C GLN A 89 13.74 32.09 2.49
N CYS A 90 14.57 32.54 1.55
CA CYS A 90 15.89 33.12 1.81
C CYS A 90 15.92 34.56 1.28
N ASN A 91 16.69 35.43 1.94
CA ASN A 91 16.90 36.82 1.50
C ASN A 91 17.80 36.96 0.26
N CYS A 92 18.32 35.85 -0.29
CA CYS A 92 19.21 35.83 -1.45
C CYS A 92 18.46 35.42 -2.71
N THR A 93 18.52 36.24 -3.76
CA THR A 93 17.77 36.07 -5.04
C THR A 93 18.15 34.81 -5.82
N GLU A 94 19.35 34.26 -5.62
CA GLU A 94 19.82 33.05 -6.33
C GLU A 94 19.25 31.73 -5.76
N LEU A 95 18.71 31.74 -4.54
CA LEU A 95 18.21 30.53 -3.85
C LEU A 95 16.69 30.55 -3.65
N GLN A 96 15.94 31.17 -4.57
CA GLN A 96 14.48 31.30 -4.47
C GLN A 96 13.70 29.97 -4.62
N HIS A 97 14.35 28.88 -5.05
CA HIS A 97 13.68 27.60 -5.26
C HIS A 97 13.60 26.73 -3.99
N LEU A 98 12.59 27.03 -3.16
CA LEU A 98 11.48 26.12 -2.80
C LEU A 98 11.80 24.77 -2.12
N SER A 99 12.77 24.68 -1.21
CA SER A 99 12.82 23.49 -0.34
C SER A 99 11.66 23.50 0.67
N ARG A 100 10.66 22.67 0.40
CA ARG A 100 9.46 22.48 1.22
C ARG A 100 9.72 21.47 2.34
N ILE A 101 9.45 21.87 3.58
CA ILE A 101 9.49 20.99 4.75
C ILE A 101 8.07 20.73 5.22
N ARG A 102 7.71 19.45 5.38
CA ARG A 102 6.43 19.06 5.96
C ARG A 102 6.65 18.44 7.33
N PHE A 103 6.07 19.05 8.35
CA PHE A 103 6.01 18.53 9.71
C PHE A 103 4.72 17.73 9.90
N MET A 104 4.87 16.50 10.35
CA MET A 104 3.80 15.56 10.65
C MET A 104 3.89 15.23 12.13
N VAL A 105 3.02 15.83 12.94
CA VAL A 105 2.94 15.52 14.37
C VAL A 105 1.98 14.35 14.53
N ILE A 106 2.46 13.24 15.10
CA ILE A 106 1.72 12.00 15.36
C ILE A 106 1.49 11.80 16.86
N HIS A 107 0.45 11.06 17.23
CA HIS A 107 0.16 10.78 18.65
C HIS A 107 1.32 10.04 19.33
N SER A 108 1.80 8.94 18.74
CA SER A 108 2.81 8.09 19.36
C SER A 108 3.71 7.38 18.35
N ASN A 109 5.02 7.41 18.63
CA ASN A 109 6.01 6.58 17.94
C ASN A 109 5.77 5.08 18.19
N VAL A 110 5.30 4.70 19.37
CA VAL A 110 4.96 3.30 19.68
C VAL A 110 3.85 2.81 18.74
N LEU A 111 2.82 3.63 18.55
CA LEU A 111 1.73 3.29 17.64
C LEU A 111 2.19 3.23 16.17
N ALA A 112 3.14 4.08 15.78
CA ALA A 112 3.76 4.00 14.45
C ALA A 112 4.52 2.68 14.26
N VAL A 113 5.27 2.23 15.27
CA VAL A 113 5.97 0.93 15.25
C VAL A 113 4.98 -0.23 15.21
N ILE A 114 3.93 -0.21 16.04
CA ILE A 114 2.86 -1.23 16.02
C ILE A 114 2.21 -1.30 14.64
N SER A 115 1.87 -0.15 14.05
CA SER A 115 1.32 -0.08 12.70
C SER A 115 2.27 -0.71 11.66
N GLN A 116 3.58 -0.48 11.78
CA GLN A 116 4.57 -1.08 10.89
C GLN A 116 4.67 -2.61 11.09
N ILE A 117 4.60 -3.10 12.33
CA ILE A 117 4.63 -4.54 12.65
C ILE A 117 3.38 -5.23 12.10
N VAL A 118 2.18 -4.70 12.39
CA VAL A 118 0.91 -5.17 11.82
C VAL A 118 0.99 -5.20 10.31
N GLY A 119 1.61 -4.16 9.75
CA GLY A 119 1.84 -4.00 8.34
C GLY A 119 2.70 -5.12 7.72
N TRP A 120 3.83 -5.45 8.32
CA TRP A 120 4.66 -6.56 7.85
C TRP A 120 4.01 -7.92 8.12
N LEU A 121 3.22 -8.05 9.17
CA LEU A 121 2.52 -9.29 9.49
C LEU A 121 1.45 -9.63 8.45
N TYR A 122 0.63 -8.67 8.00
CA TYR A 122 -0.34 -8.96 6.93
C TYR A 122 0.38 -9.28 5.61
N PHE A 123 1.48 -8.60 5.30
CA PHE A 123 2.31 -8.94 4.14
C PHE A 123 2.76 -10.40 4.20
N LEU A 124 3.25 -10.87 5.36
CA LEU A 124 3.68 -12.24 5.53
C LEU A 124 2.54 -13.24 5.35
N LEU A 125 1.39 -13.00 5.99
CA LEU A 125 0.23 -13.89 5.89
C LEU A 125 -0.29 -14.01 4.46
N TRP A 126 -0.48 -12.87 3.79
CA TRP A 126 -0.88 -12.88 2.38
C TRP A 126 0.18 -13.49 1.48
N SER A 127 1.48 -13.25 1.73
CA SER A 127 2.55 -13.86 0.93
C SER A 127 2.61 -15.38 1.11
N LEU A 128 2.50 -15.87 2.35
CA LEU A 128 2.49 -17.30 2.65
C LEU A 128 1.32 -18.02 1.97
N SER A 129 0.18 -17.35 1.76
CA SER A 129 -0.96 -17.94 1.05
C SER A 129 -0.65 -18.42 -0.38
N PHE A 130 0.36 -17.85 -1.06
CA PHE A 130 0.75 -18.23 -2.42
C PHE A 130 1.63 -19.50 -2.47
N TYR A 131 2.40 -19.77 -1.42
CA TYR A 131 3.41 -20.83 -1.45
C TYR A 131 2.85 -22.26 -1.57
N PRO A 132 1.74 -22.64 -0.88
CA PRO A 132 1.16 -23.97 -1.00
C PRO A 132 0.89 -24.39 -2.45
N GLN A 133 0.30 -23.50 -3.25
CA GLN A 133 0.02 -23.79 -4.66
C GLN A 133 1.31 -23.91 -5.49
N ALA A 134 2.29 -23.02 -5.25
CA ALA A 134 3.59 -23.08 -5.94
C ALA A 134 4.28 -24.42 -5.70
N TRP A 135 4.25 -24.86 -4.44
CA TRP A 135 4.85 -26.10 -3.98
C TRP A 135 4.14 -27.33 -4.55
N GLU A 136 2.81 -27.36 -4.53
CA GLU A 136 2.05 -28.49 -5.05
C GLU A 136 2.28 -28.68 -6.55
N ASN A 137 2.26 -27.59 -7.33
CA ASN A 137 2.57 -27.62 -8.76
C ASN A 137 3.98 -28.18 -9.01
N TRP A 138 4.97 -27.76 -8.21
CA TRP A 138 6.35 -28.22 -8.32
C TRP A 138 6.51 -29.69 -7.91
N ARG A 139 5.82 -30.14 -6.87
CA ARG A 139 5.85 -31.53 -6.37
C ARG A 139 5.18 -32.48 -7.37
N ARG A 140 4.03 -32.11 -7.91
CA ARG A 140 3.24 -32.95 -8.82
C ARG A 140 3.73 -32.89 -10.27
N LYS A 141 4.57 -31.89 -10.61
CA LYS A 141 4.98 -31.59 -12.00
C LYS A 141 3.78 -31.46 -12.94
N SER A 142 2.68 -30.96 -12.42
CA SER A 142 1.39 -30.86 -13.09
C SER A 142 0.66 -29.63 -12.55
N VAL A 143 0.00 -28.90 -13.44
CA VAL A 143 -0.88 -27.78 -13.08
C VAL A 143 -2.36 -28.13 -13.26
N ILE A 144 -2.67 -29.41 -13.49
CA ILE A 144 -4.05 -29.90 -13.60
C ILE A 144 -4.80 -29.59 -12.29
N GLY A 145 -5.81 -28.74 -12.39
CA GLY A 145 -6.58 -28.23 -11.24
C GLY A 145 -6.38 -26.73 -10.98
N LEU A 146 -5.28 -26.13 -11.46
CA LEU A 146 -5.07 -24.69 -11.43
C LEU A 146 -5.94 -24.01 -12.50
N ASN A 147 -6.81 -23.10 -12.11
CA ASN A 147 -7.64 -22.37 -13.07
C ASN A 147 -6.80 -21.30 -13.80
N PHE A 148 -6.69 -21.42 -15.13
CA PHE A 148 -5.91 -20.47 -15.95
C PHE A 148 -6.54 -19.08 -16.04
N ASP A 149 -7.87 -18.97 -15.91
CA ASP A 149 -8.55 -17.68 -15.81
C ASP A 149 -8.11 -16.95 -14.55
N PHE A 150 -8.09 -17.67 -13.42
CA PHE A 150 -7.63 -17.14 -12.14
C PHE A 150 -6.18 -16.68 -12.23
N LEU A 151 -5.31 -17.46 -12.87
CA LEU A 151 -3.90 -17.12 -13.05
C LEU A 151 -3.74 -15.83 -13.88
N ALA A 152 -4.41 -15.73 -15.04
CA ALA A 152 -4.28 -14.58 -15.94
C ALA A 152 -4.88 -13.29 -15.36
N LEU A 153 -6.05 -13.40 -14.71
CA LEU A 153 -6.68 -12.28 -14.02
C LEU A 153 -5.82 -11.78 -12.86
N ASN A 154 -5.31 -12.68 -12.00
CA ASN A 154 -4.46 -12.28 -10.88
C ASN A 154 -3.17 -11.61 -11.32
N LEU A 155 -2.48 -12.12 -12.35
CA LEU A 155 -1.28 -11.47 -12.86
C LEU A 155 -1.58 -10.03 -13.31
N THR A 156 -2.64 -9.85 -14.11
CA THR A 156 -3.06 -8.51 -14.56
C THR A 156 -3.38 -7.59 -13.39
N GLY A 157 -4.15 -8.07 -12.42
CA GLY A 157 -4.49 -7.29 -11.22
C GLY A 157 -3.26 -6.91 -10.41
N PHE A 158 -2.34 -7.85 -10.15
CA PHE A 158 -1.14 -7.58 -9.36
C PHE A 158 -0.16 -6.65 -10.10
N ILE A 159 -0.02 -6.75 -11.43
CA ILE A 159 0.74 -5.78 -12.22
C ILE A 159 0.17 -4.38 -12.02
N ALA A 160 -1.14 -4.20 -12.19
CA ALA A 160 -1.79 -2.90 -12.03
C ALA A 160 -1.64 -2.34 -10.61
N TYR A 161 -1.73 -3.20 -9.60
CA TYR A 161 -1.53 -2.82 -8.20
C TYR A 161 -0.08 -2.46 -7.89
N THR A 162 0.90 -3.18 -8.47
CA THR A 162 2.32 -2.84 -8.34
C THR A 162 2.62 -1.49 -8.98
N VAL A 163 2.11 -1.22 -10.19
CA VAL A 163 2.28 0.07 -10.86
C VAL A 163 1.77 1.21 -9.96
N PHE A 164 0.58 1.06 -9.36
CA PHE A 164 0.05 2.04 -8.40
C PHE A 164 0.95 2.22 -7.17
N ASN A 165 1.26 1.14 -6.44
CA ASN A 165 2.02 1.23 -5.19
C ASN A 165 3.43 1.76 -5.39
N VAL A 166 4.17 1.23 -6.38
CA VAL A 166 5.54 1.66 -6.71
C VAL A 166 5.56 3.14 -7.08
N SER A 167 4.62 3.57 -7.94
CA SER A 167 4.58 4.96 -8.41
C SER A 167 4.24 5.92 -7.28
N LEU A 168 3.19 5.65 -6.49
CA LEU A 168 2.78 6.52 -5.39
C LEU A 168 3.78 6.50 -4.23
N PHE A 169 4.53 5.42 -4.03
CA PHE A 169 5.52 5.31 -2.95
C PHE A 169 6.88 5.92 -3.29
N TRP A 170 7.40 5.77 -4.52
CA TRP A 170 8.77 6.19 -4.85
C TRP A 170 8.86 7.39 -5.79
N VAL A 171 7.83 7.72 -6.58
CA VAL A 171 7.92 8.80 -7.58
C VAL A 171 7.52 10.13 -6.94
N PRO A 172 8.46 11.10 -6.73
CA PRO A 172 8.15 12.35 -6.03
C PRO A 172 7.10 13.19 -6.74
N PHE A 173 7.12 13.18 -8.08
CA PHE A 173 6.14 13.88 -8.90
C PHE A 173 4.69 13.41 -8.64
N ILE A 174 4.47 12.09 -8.50
CA ILE A 174 3.15 11.53 -8.20
C ILE A 174 2.73 11.86 -6.77
N GLN A 175 3.67 11.85 -5.83
CA GLN A 175 3.40 12.27 -4.46
C GLN A 175 2.99 13.74 -4.40
N GLU A 176 3.60 14.61 -5.19
CA GLU A 176 3.18 16.01 -5.31
C GLU A 176 1.76 16.15 -5.82
N GLU A 177 1.42 15.42 -6.88
CA GLU A 177 0.08 15.43 -7.45
C GLU A 177 -0.96 14.95 -6.43
N PHE A 178 -0.65 13.88 -5.68
CA PHE A 178 -1.48 13.39 -4.58
C PHE A 178 -1.68 14.44 -3.48
N LEU A 179 -0.62 15.13 -3.07
CA LEU A 179 -0.67 16.12 -2.00
C LEU A 179 -1.34 17.43 -2.43
N LYS A 180 -1.25 17.80 -3.71
CA LYS A 180 -2.03 18.92 -4.26
C LYS A 180 -3.53 18.64 -4.19
N ARG A 181 -3.94 17.40 -4.52
CA ARG A 181 -5.35 16.97 -4.43
C ARG A 181 -5.82 16.77 -3.00
N ASN A 182 -4.93 16.28 -2.12
CA ASN A 182 -5.21 16.00 -0.72
C ASN A 182 -4.23 16.77 0.18
N PRO A 183 -4.51 18.04 0.50
CA PRO A 183 -3.62 18.84 1.37
C PRO A 183 -3.45 18.24 2.78
N LYS A 184 -4.51 17.63 3.34
CA LYS A 184 -4.49 16.84 4.59
C LYS A 184 -3.95 15.43 4.41
N GLY A 185 -3.70 15.03 3.17
CA GLY A 185 -3.38 13.68 2.77
C GLY A 185 -2.00 13.24 3.23
N ILE A 186 -1.95 12.06 3.82
CA ILE A 186 -0.73 11.32 4.06
C ILE A 186 -0.64 10.30 2.95
N ASN A 187 0.58 10.02 2.46
CA ASN A 187 0.76 8.97 1.48
C ASN A 187 0.16 7.67 2.07
N PRO A 188 -0.92 7.13 1.47
CA PRO A 188 -1.63 5.99 2.04
C PRO A 188 -0.86 4.68 1.81
N VAL A 189 0.06 4.66 0.85
CA VAL A 189 0.88 3.50 0.52
C VAL A 189 2.07 3.42 1.47
N SER A 190 2.20 2.26 2.11
CA SER A 190 3.32 1.94 3.00
C SER A 190 4.28 0.96 2.30
N SER A 191 5.50 0.81 2.82
CA SER A 191 6.52 -0.03 2.18
C SER A 191 6.06 -1.48 2.00
N ASN A 192 5.38 -2.03 3.01
CA ASN A 192 4.82 -3.38 2.99
C ASN A 192 3.82 -3.60 1.84
N ASP A 193 3.02 -2.59 1.46
CA ASP A 193 2.11 -2.65 0.31
C ASP A 193 2.89 -2.82 -1.01
N VAL A 194 3.99 -2.09 -1.15
CA VAL A 194 4.89 -2.19 -2.30
C VAL A 194 5.51 -3.59 -2.38
N PHE A 195 6.11 -4.07 -1.29
CA PHE A 195 6.70 -5.41 -1.23
C PHE A 195 5.67 -6.51 -1.45
N PHE A 196 4.47 -6.37 -0.89
CA PHE A 196 3.35 -7.30 -1.12
C PHE A 196 3.00 -7.39 -2.61
N SER A 197 2.79 -6.25 -3.26
CA SER A 197 2.39 -6.24 -4.67
C SER A 197 3.47 -6.84 -5.57
N LEU A 198 4.74 -6.47 -5.36
CA LEU A 198 5.88 -7.01 -6.13
C LEU A 198 6.05 -8.52 -5.92
N HIS A 199 5.95 -8.98 -4.68
CA HIS A 199 6.04 -10.40 -4.34
C HIS A 199 4.90 -11.19 -4.99
N ALA A 200 3.68 -10.67 -4.97
CA ALA A 200 2.55 -11.31 -5.62
C ALA A 200 2.70 -11.40 -7.15
N VAL A 201 3.26 -10.37 -7.81
CA VAL A 201 3.61 -10.45 -9.24
C VAL A 201 4.64 -11.55 -9.48
N LEU A 202 5.72 -11.61 -8.69
CA LEU A 202 6.74 -12.64 -8.80
C LEU A 202 6.15 -14.06 -8.70
N LEU A 203 5.30 -14.30 -7.69
CA LEU A 203 4.65 -15.60 -7.50
C LEU A 203 3.67 -15.93 -8.64
N CYS A 204 2.95 -14.94 -9.17
CA CYS A 204 2.12 -15.12 -10.36
C CYS A 204 2.97 -15.50 -11.58
N LEU A 205 4.13 -14.87 -11.78
CA LEU A 205 5.06 -15.23 -12.85
C LEU A 205 5.60 -16.66 -12.68
N VAL A 206 5.89 -17.07 -11.45
CA VAL A 206 6.26 -18.48 -11.14
C VAL A 206 5.13 -19.42 -11.57
N TYR A 207 3.87 -19.12 -11.26
CA TYR A 207 2.75 -19.94 -11.71
C TYR A 207 2.61 -19.98 -13.23
N PHE A 208 2.85 -18.86 -13.92
CA PHE A 208 2.87 -18.83 -15.38
C PHE A 208 3.97 -19.73 -15.96
N CYS A 209 5.19 -19.66 -15.40
CA CYS A 209 6.28 -20.55 -15.80
C CYS A 209 5.93 -22.03 -15.53
N GLN A 210 5.34 -22.33 -14.37
CA GLN A 210 4.88 -23.68 -14.05
C GLN A 210 3.80 -24.16 -15.03
N ALA A 211 2.84 -23.30 -15.40
CA ALA A 211 1.80 -23.64 -16.37
C ALA A 211 2.31 -23.81 -17.80
N ALA A 212 3.44 -23.17 -18.15
CA ALA A 212 4.11 -23.35 -19.43
C ALA A 212 4.94 -24.64 -19.51
N ILE A 213 5.56 -25.05 -18.40
CA ILE A 213 6.52 -26.18 -18.35
C ILE A 213 5.83 -27.51 -17.98
N TYR A 214 4.90 -27.48 -17.04
CA TYR A 214 4.30 -28.70 -16.47
C TYR A 214 3.08 -29.19 -17.26
N LYS A 215 2.66 -30.43 -16.96
CA LYS A 215 1.47 -31.02 -17.59
C LYS A 215 0.23 -30.18 -17.27
N ARG A 216 -0.41 -29.63 -18.32
CA ARG A 216 -1.61 -28.77 -18.23
C ARG A 216 -2.91 -29.41 -18.70
N GLY A 217 -2.85 -30.56 -19.37
CA GLY A 217 -4.01 -31.16 -20.02
C GLY A 217 -4.67 -30.22 -21.04
N ASP A 218 -5.99 -30.26 -21.12
CA ASP A 218 -6.81 -29.43 -22.03
C ASP A 218 -7.28 -28.11 -21.41
N GLN A 219 -6.68 -27.68 -20.30
CA GLN A 219 -7.03 -26.43 -19.63
C GLN A 219 -6.68 -25.23 -20.52
N LYS A 220 -7.67 -24.36 -20.76
CA LYS A 220 -7.54 -23.12 -21.54
C LYS A 220 -8.15 -21.97 -20.76
N ILE A 221 -7.73 -20.75 -21.12
CA ILE A 221 -8.37 -19.54 -20.62
C ILE A 221 -9.75 -19.43 -21.29
N SER A 222 -10.79 -19.21 -20.51
CA SER A 222 -12.16 -19.05 -21.01
C SER A 222 -12.30 -17.77 -21.82
N TRP A 223 -13.20 -17.77 -22.79
CA TRP A 223 -13.53 -16.57 -23.56
C TRP A 223 -14.02 -15.42 -22.68
N THR A 224 -14.71 -15.73 -21.58
CA THR A 224 -15.13 -14.72 -20.59
C THR A 224 -13.92 -14.04 -19.94
N ALA A 225 -12.93 -14.82 -19.49
CA ALA A 225 -11.71 -14.26 -18.91
C ALA A 225 -10.89 -13.49 -19.96
N VAL A 226 -10.79 -13.99 -21.19
CA VAL A 226 -10.14 -13.27 -22.30
C VAL A 226 -10.83 -11.92 -22.56
N PHE A 227 -12.17 -11.89 -22.64
CA PHE A 227 -12.94 -10.67 -22.82
C PHE A 227 -12.68 -9.66 -21.69
N LEU A 228 -12.73 -10.10 -20.43
CA LEU A 228 -12.46 -9.24 -19.27
C LEU A 228 -11.02 -8.69 -19.26
N LEU A 229 -10.05 -9.52 -19.65
CA LEU A 229 -8.66 -9.10 -19.81
C LEU A 229 -8.52 -8.06 -20.92
N LEU A 230 -9.13 -8.29 -22.08
CA LEU A 230 -9.12 -7.33 -23.18
C LEU A 230 -9.72 -6.00 -22.76
N VAL A 231 -10.87 -5.99 -22.08
CA VAL A 231 -11.49 -4.78 -21.55
C VAL A 231 -10.55 -4.07 -20.57
N GLY A 232 -9.98 -4.79 -19.59
CA GLY A 232 -9.08 -4.23 -18.59
C GLY A 232 -7.81 -3.62 -19.18
N TRP A 233 -7.14 -4.34 -20.08
CA TRP A 233 -5.91 -3.88 -20.75
C TRP A 233 -6.18 -2.74 -21.74
N THR A 234 -7.30 -2.78 -22.46
CA THR A 234 -7.70 -1.68 -23.36
C THR A 234 -8.00 -0.42 -22.56
N PHE A 235 -8.75 -0.54 -21.46
CA PHE A 235 -9.02 0.58 -20.56
C PHE A 235 -7.73 1.17 -19.96
N ALA A 236 -6.80 0.32 -19.50
CA ALA A 236 -5.49 0.75 -19.03
C ALA A 236 -4.68 1.47 -20.12
N LEU A 237 -4.70 0.97 -21.36
CA LEU A 237 -4.01 1.61 -22.49
C LEU A 237 -4.62 2.97 -22.84
N VAL A 238 -5.95 3.06 -22.93
CA VAL A 238 -6.65 4.32 -23.23
C VAL A 238 -6.36 5.37 -22.16
N THR A 239 -6.47 5.01 -20.88
CA THR A 239 -6.18 5.93 -19.77
C THR A 239 -4.70 6.33 -19.70
N LEU A 240 -3.77 5.43 -20.03
CA LEU A 240 -2.36 5.76 -20.17
C LEU A 240 -2.12 6.80 -21.27
N VAL A 241 -2.74 6.64 -22.45
CA VAL A 241 -2.62 7.60 -23.55
C VAL A 241 -3.22 8.95 -23.17
N LEU A 242 -4.36 8.97 -22.47
CA LEU A 242 -4.96 10.21 -21.96
C LEU A 242 -4.06 10.93 -20.93
N ALA A 243 -3.39 10.18 -20.05
CA ALA A 243 -2.44 10.73 -19.09
C ALA A 243 -1.20 11.31 -19.81
N ALA A 244 -0.67 10.58 -20.79
CA ALA A 244 0.45 11.04 -21.62
C ALA A 244 0.08 12.30 -22.43
N ALA A 245 -1.15 12.39 -22.93
CA ALA A 245 -1.71 13.55 -23.62
C ALA A 245 -2.13 14.69 -22.67
N LYS A 246 -1.88 14.56 -21.36
CA LYS A 246 -2.22 15.53 -20.30
C LYS A 246 -3.70 15.86 -20.21
N GLN A 247 -4.58 14.97 -20.67
CA GLN A 247 -6.04 15.10 -20.53
C GLN A 247 -6.51 14.67 -19.14
N ILE A 248 -5.80 13.72 -18.53
CA ILE A 248 -5.96 13.32 -17.14
C ILE A 248 -4.63 13.40 -16.41
N THR A 249 -4.68 13.41 -15.08
CA THR A 249 -3.46 13.37 -14.26
C THR A 249 -2.80 11.98 -14.28
N TRP A 250 -1.50 11.91 -14.00
CA TRP A 250 -0.84 10.62 -13.82
C TRP A 250 -1.41 9.89 -12.60
N LEU A 251 -1.75 10.63 -11.55
CA LEU A 251 -2.43 10.10 -10.37
C LEU A 251 -3.78 9.45 -10.71
N ASP A 252 -4.60 10.04 -11.59
CA ASP A 252 -5.88 9.44 -12.02
C ASP A 252 -5.66 8.11 -12.74
N PHE A 253 -4.70 8.05 -13.66
CA PHE A 253 -4.30 6.79 -14.30
C PHE A 253 -3.89 5.73 -13.28
N LEU A 254 -3.09 6.09 -12.28
CA LEU A 254 -2.66 5.16 -11.24
C LEU A 254 -3.84 4.66 -10.38
N TYR A 255 -4.80 5.53 -10.04
CA TYR A 255 -6.03 5.09 -9.36
C TYR A 255 -6.88 4.17 -10.24
N TYR A 256 -6.96 4.41 -11.56
CA TYR A 256 -7.61 3.50 -12.47
C TYR A 256 -6.91 2.13 -12.51
N CYS A 257 -5.58 2.07 -12.49
CA CYS A 257 -4.84 0.81 -12.31
C CYS A 257 -5.19 0.12 -10.99
N SER A 258 -5.28 0.86 -9.89
CA SER A 258 -5.63 0.28 -8.59
C SER A 258 -7.08 -0.25 -8.57
N TYR A 259 -8.00 0.37 -9.32
CA TYR A 259 -9.38 -0.11 -9.46
C TYR A 259 -9.49 -1.36 -10.34
N ILE A 260 -8.64 -1.51 -11.36
CA ILE A 260 -8.55 -2.78 -12.12
C ILE A 260 -8.22 -3.94 -11.17
N LYS A 261 -7.24 -3.76 -10.28
CA LYS A 261 -6.92 -4.77 -9.25
C LYS A 261 -8.14 -5.12 -8.41
N LEU A 262 -8.86 -4.10 -7.95
CA LEU A 262 -10.02 -4.28 -7.09
C LEU A 262 -11.15 -5.04 -7.81
N ALA A 263 -11.42 -4.70 -9.08
CA ALA A 263 -12.41 -5.39 -9.91
C ALA A 263 -12.05 -6.85 -10.16
N VAL A 264 -10.78 -7.13 -10.48
CA VAL A 264 -10.25 -8.51 -10.61
C VAL A 264 -10.50 -9.32 -9.35
N THR A 265 -10.29 -8.73 -8.17
CA THR A 265 -10.50 -9.39 -6.88
C THR A 265 -11.97 -9.76 -6.66
N LEU A 266 -12.92 -8.91 -7.05
CA LEU A 266 -14.35 -9.24 -6.97
C LEU A 266 -14.73 -10.36 -7.94
N ILE A 267 -14.29 -10.25 -9.19
CA ILE A 267 -14.62 -11.20 -10.25
C ILE A 267 -14.12 -12.61 -9.94
N LYS A 268 -12.97 -12.76 -9.25
CA LYS A 268 -12.43 -14.10 -8.92
C LYS A 268 -13.18 -14.80 -7.78
N TYR A 269 -13.67 -14.07 -6.77
CA TYR A 269 -14.26 -14.70 -5.59
C TYR A 269 -15.71 -15.16 -5.82
N VAL A 270 -16.48 -14.40 -6.62
CA VAL A 270 -17.90 -14.70 -6.87
C VAL A 270 -18.12 -16.08 -7.52
N PRO A 271 -17.41 -16.47 -8.61
CA PRO A 271 -17.57 -17.78 -9.21
C PRO A 271 -17.24 -18.92 -8.25
N GLN A 272 -16.20 -18.76 -7.41
CA GLN A 272 -15.82 -19.77 -6.44
C GLN A 272 -16.92 -19.97 -5.37
N ALA A 273 -17.47 -18.86 -4.86
CA ALA A 273 -18.58 -18.91 -3.90
C ALA A 273 -19.81 -19.62 -4.48
N PHE A 274 -20.13 -19.33 -5.74
CA PHE A 274 -21.23 -19.96 -6.47
C PHE A 274 -20.97 -21.45 -6.77
N MET A 275 -19.74 -21.81 -7.12
CA MET A 275 -19.36 -23.22 -7.35
C MET A 275 -19.46 -24.06 -6.09
N ASN A 276 -18.99 -23.56 -4.96
CA ASN A 276 -19.14 -24.21 -3.66
C ASN A 276 -20.63 -24.40 -3.33
N TYR A 277 -21.45 -23.38 -3.60
CA TYR A 277 -22.90 -23.46 -3.43
C TYR A 277 -23.54 -24.52 -4.33
N ARG A 278 -23.21 -24.57 -5.63
CA ARG A 278 -23.77 -25.58 -6.54
C ARG A 278 -23.34 -27.00 -6.19
N ARG A 279 -22.09 -27.20 -5.77
CA ARG A 279 -21.56 -28.52 -5.43
C ARG A 279 -21.92 -28.98 -4.03
N GLN A 280 -22.38 -28.06 -3.18
CA GLN A 280 -22.59 -28.29 -1.73
C GLN A 280 -21.35 -28.95 -1.08
N SER A 281 -20.16 -28.57 -1.54
CA SER A 281 -18.88 -29.13 -1.11
C SER A 281 -17.77 -28.12 -1.33
N THR A 282 -16.81 -28.09 -0.41
CA THR A 282 -15.58 -27.28 -0.50
C THR A 282 -14.35 -28.16 -0.74
N GLU A 283 -14.50 -29.41 -1.18
CA GLU A 283 -13.37 -30.29 -1.45
C GLU A 283 -12.50 -29.76 -2.61
N GLY A 284 -11.19 -29.81 -2.43
CA GLY A 284 -10.21 -29.27 -3.39
C GLY A 284 -9.88 -27.79 -3.20
N TRP A 285 -10.43 -27.11 -2.18
CA TRP A 285 -10.09 -25.74 -1.83
C TRP A 285 -9.30 -25.68 -0.51
N SER A 286 -8.19 -24.94 -0.50
CA SER A 286 -7.33 -24.83 0.69
C SER A 286 -7.93 -23.90 1.74
N ILE A 287 -8.58 -24.46 2.76
CA ILE A 287 -9.14 -23.68 3.88
C ILE A 287 -8.05 -22.94 4.67
N GLY A 288 -6.84 -23.51 4.76
CA GLY A 288 -5.70 -22.84 5.39
C GLY A 288 -5.29 -21.57 4.63
N GLY A 289 -5.38 -21.59 3.30
CA GLY A 289 -5.19 -20.39 2.48
C GLY A 289 -6.23 -19.30 2.78
N VAL A 290 -7.50 -19.69 2.93
CA VAL A 290 -8.61 -18.77 3.29
C VAL A 290 -8.39 -18.15 4.67
N LEU A 291 -7.96 -18.92 5.67
CA LEU A 291 -7.67 -18.40 7.01
C LEU A 291 -6.51 -17.39 7.01
N MET A 292 -5.48 -17.64 6.20
CA MET A 292 -4.37 -16.70 6.00
C MET A 292 -4.81 -15.44 5.26
N ASP A 293 -5.65 -15.56 4.23
CA ASP A 293 -6.23 -14.43 3.49
C ASP A 293 -7.07 -13.55 4.43
N PHE A 294 -7.97 -14.17 5.20
CA PHE A 294 -8.82 -13.51 6.19
C PHE A 294 -8.00 -12.73 7.24
N SER A 295 -6.99 -13.38 7.80
CA SER A 295 -6.13 -12.78 8.82
C SER A 295 -5.31 -11.62 8.23
N GLY A 296 -4.81 -11.77 7.00
CA GLY A 296 -4.15 -10.69 6.27
C GLY A 296 -5.08 -9.52 5.97
N GLY A 297 -6.33 -9.80 5.56
CA GLY A 297 -7.36 -8.79 5.30
C GLY A 297 -7.69 -7.96 6.54
N ILE A 298 -7.91 -8.61 7.69
CA ILE A 298 -8.14 -7.91 8.97
C ILE A 298 -6.96 -7.03 9.34
N LEU A 299 -5.74 -7.57 9.29
CA LEU A 299 -4.55 -6.82 9.69
C LEU A 299 -4.24 -5.66 8.74
N SER A 300 -4.52 -5.80 7.44
CA SER A 300 -4.40 -4.72 6.46
C SER A 300 -5.34 -3.56 6.78
N ILE A 301 -6.62 -3.85 7.06
CA ILE A 301 -7.61 -2.84 7.48
C ILE A 301 -7.19 -2.22 8.83
N LEU A 302 -6.76 -3.05 9.80
CA LEU A 302 -6.29 -2.60 11.11
C LEU A 302 -5.13 -1.62 10.97
N GLN A 303 -4.14 -1.89 10.10
CA GLN A 303 -3.05 -0.96 9.85
C GLN A 303 -3.56 0.40 9.40
N MET A 304 -4.54 0.46 8.48
CA MET A 304 -5.11 1.71 8.01
C MET A 304 -5.81 2.49 9.13
N PHE A 305 -6.54 1.81 10.01
CA PHE A 305 -7.14 2.43 11.20
C PHE A 305 -6.09 2.97 12.18
N LEU A 306 -5.02 2.20 12.45
CA LEU A 306 -3.93 2.64 13.33
C LEU A 306 -3.22 3.87 12.74
N GLN A 307 -2.98 3.90 11.43
CA GLN A 307 -2.37 5.05 10.75
C GLN A 307 -3.27 6.28 10.80
N SER A 308 -4.56 6.11 10.51
CA SER A 308 -5.57 7.15 10.58
C SER A 308 -5.65 7.78 11.97
N TYR A 309 -5.77 6.94 13.00
CA TYR A 309 -5.82 7.38 14.39
C TYR A 309 -4.51 8.09 14.80
N ASN A 310 -3.34 7.51 14.48
CA ASN A 310 -2.06 8.10 14.87
C ASN A 310 -1.83 9.50 14.26
N ASN A 311 -2.42 9.78 13.09
CA ASN A 311 -2.29 11.07 12.41
C ASN A 311 -3.49 12.01 12.60
N ASN A 312 -4.51 11.60 13.37
CA ASN A 312 -5.77 12.34 13.54
C ASN A 312 -6.48 12.69 12.21
N GLU A 313 -6.38 11.82 11.19
CA GLU A 313 -6.93 12.06 9.86
C GLU A 313 -7.75 10.86 9.37
N TRP A 314 -9.03 10.81 9.73
CA TRP A 314 -9.94 9.68 9.44
C TRP A 314 -10.17 9.40 7.96
N LYS A 315 -10.01 10.41 7.11
CA LYS A 315 -10.06 10.23 5.66
C LYS A 315 -8.92 9.34 5.13
N LEU A 316 -7.85 9.15 5.90
CA LEU A 316 -6.72 8.29 5.53
C LEU A 316 -7.13 6.82 5.42
N VAL A 317 -8.15 6.37 6.15
CA VAL A 317 -8.69 5.00 6.02
C VAL A 317 -9.16 4.72 4.58
N PHE A 318 -9.63 5.75 3.88
CA PHE A 318 -10.04 5.66 2.47
C PHE A 318 -9.05 6.33 1.52
N GLY A 319 -7.85 6.69 1.99
CA GLY A 319 -6.82 7.34 1.18
C GLY A 319 -6.30 6.43 0.05
N ASP A 320 -6.27 5.12 0.32
CA ASP A 320 -6.13 4.06 -0.67
C ASP A 320 -7.41 3.21 -0.67
N PRO A 321 -8.41 3.55 -1.51
CA PRO A 321 -9.64 2.77 -1.61
C PRO A 321 -9.41 1.34 -2.06
N THR A 322 -8.33 1.07 -2.81
CA THR A 322 -8.01 -0.27 -3.29
C THR A 322 -7.50 -1.14 -2.16
N LYS A 323 -6.59 -0.65 -1.31
CA LYS A 323 -6.12 -1.40 -0.13
C LYS A 323 -7.27 -1.71 0.83
N PHE A 324 -8.09 -0.71 1.14
CA PHE A 324 -9.28 -0.91 1.98
C PHE A 324 -10.23 -1.95 1.36
N GLY A 325 -10.54 -1.79 0.06
CA GLY A 325 -11.41 -2.71 -0.66
C GLY A 325 -10.84 -4.13 -0.77
N LEU A 326 -9.53 -4.29 -0.97
CA LEU A 326 -8.86 -5.60 -0.97
C LEU A 326 -9.02 -6.30 0.36
N GLY A 327 -8.76 -5.61 1.47
CA GLY A 327 -8.97 -6.15 2.81
C GLY A 327 -10.44 -6.48 3.07
N ALA A 328 -11.35 -5.56 2.75
CA ALA A 328 -12.78 -5.73 3.02
C ALA A 328 -13.38 -6.88 2.20
N PHE A 329 -13.08 -6.96 0.91
CA PHE A 329 -13.57 -8.05 0.06
C PHE A 329 -12.97 -9.39 0.45
N SER A 330 -11.68 -9.48 0.78
CA SER A 330 -11.10 -10.71 1.34
C SER A 330 -11.88 -11.13 2.59
N VAL A 331 -12.01 -10.26 3.59
CA VAL A 331 -12.72 -10.59 4.84
C VAL A 331 -14.16 -11.07 4.59
N ILE A 332 -14.92 -10.38 3.74
CA ILE A 332 -16.32 -10.74 3.43
C ILE A 332 -16.40 -12.10 2.74
N PHE A 333 -15.61 -12.33 1.69
CA PHE A 333 -15.63 -13.60 0.95
C PHE A 333 -15.05 -14.75 1.79
N ASP A 334 -14.03 -14.49 2.60
CA ASP A 334 -13.44 -15.50 3.47
C ASP A 334 -14.42 -15.93 4.57
N ILE A 335 -15.18 -15.00 5.17
CA ILE A 335 -16.29 -15.36 6.07
C ILE A 335 -17.28 -16.28 5.35
N LEU A 336 -17.69 -15.93 4.12
CA LEU A 336 -18.58 -16.77 3.32
C LEU A 336 -17.98 -18.17 3.10
N PHE A 337 -16.71 -18.28 2.73
CA PHE A 337 -16.04 -19.56 2.50
C PHE A 337 -15.89 -20.38 3.80
N LEU A 338 -15.57 -19.73 4.92
CA LEU A 338 -15.49 -20.37 6.23
C LEU A 338 -16.86 -20.88 6.67
N THR A 339 -17.94 -20.11 6.47
CA THR A 339 -19.31 -20.56 6.73
C THR A 339 -19.69 -21.74 5.84
N GLN A 340 -19.37 -21.69 4.54
CA GLN A 340 -19.61 -22.80 3.62
C GLN A 340 -18.88 -24.07 4.08
N HIS A 341 -17.63 -23.96 4.51
CA HIS A 341 -16.80 -25.11 4.91
C HIS A 341 -17.19 -25.69 6.27
N TYR A 342 -17.27 -24.86 7.31
CA TYR A 342 -17.43 -25.32 8.69
C TYR A 342 -18.90 -25.46 9.12
N CYS A 343 -19.81 -24.69 8.54
CA CYS A 343 -21.21 -24.67 8.96
C CYS A 343 -22.13 -25.43 7.99
N LEU A 344 -22.01 -25.19 6.67
CA LEU A 344 -22.99 -25.69 5.69
C LEU A 344 -22.63 -27.05 5.08
N TYR A 345 -21.38 -27.21 4.62
CA TYR A 345 -20.94 -28.38 3.84
C TYR A 345 -20.00 -29.30 4.62
N ARG A 346 -20.19 -29.35 5.93
CA ARG A 346 -19.47 -30.28 6.80
C ARG A 346 -19.86 -31.70 6.42
N LYS A 347 -18.98 -32.42 5.72
CA LYS A 347 -19.15 -33.86 5.51
C LYS A 347 -19.02 -34.54 6.87
N THR A 348 -20.11 -35.10 7.36
CA THR A 348 -20.06 -36.13 8.41
C THR A 348 -19.47 -37.36 7.72
N THR A 349 -18.19 -37.64 7.91
CA THR A 349 -17.66 -38.96 7.51
C THR A 349 -18.41 -39.98 8.35
N PRO A 350 -19.25 -40.87 7.78
CA PRO A 350 -19.78 -41.98 8.53
C PRO A 350 -18.58 -42.81 8.97
N TYR A 351 -18.57 -43.25 10.22
CA TYR A 351 -17.57 -44.19 10.72
C TYR A 351 -17.75 -45.49 9.92
N GLU A 352 -16.94 -45.73 8.90
CA GLU A 352 -16.86 -47.05 8.27
C GLU A 352 -16.18 -47.98 9.28
N ALA A 353 -16.99 -48.72 10.03
CA ALA A 353 -16.49 -49.84 10.82
C ALA A 353 -15.82 -50.81 9.84
N PHE A 354 -14.55 -51.12 10.08
CA PHE A 354 -13.84 -52.17 9.35
C PHE A 354 -14.65 -53.47 9.47
N VAL A 355 -15.34 -53.86 8.40
CA VAL A 355 -15.89 -55.22 8.29
C VAL A 355 -14.68 -56.12 8.11
N GLN A 356 -14.35 -56.81 9.19
CA GLN A 356 -13.32 -57.84 9.18
C GLN A 356 -13.90 -59.01 8.38
N ASP A 357 -13.52 -59.12 7.11
CA ASP A 357 -13.90 -60.27 6.27
C ASP A 357 -13.29 -61.54 6.88
N THR A 358 -14.07 -62.24 7.68
CA THR A 358 -13.80 -63.63 8.04
C THR A 358 -14.32 -64.51 6.92
N ASN A 359 -13.42 -65.05 6.11
CA ASN A 359 -13.60 -66.33 5.41
C ASN A 359 -12.25 -67.03 5.26
#